data_AF-X1N2N5-F1
#
_entry.id   AF-X1N2N5-F1
#
_cell.length_a   1.000
_cell.length_b   1.000
_cell.length_c   1.000
_cell.angle_alpha   90.00
_cell.angle_beta   90.00
_cell.angle_gamma   90.00
#
_symmetry.space_group_name_H-M   'P 1'
#
loop_
_entity.id
_entity.type
_entity.pdbx_description
1 polymer ?
#
loop_
_entity_poly.entity_id
_entity_poly.type
_entity_poly.pdbx_seq_one_letter_code
_entity_poly.pdbx_strand_id
1 'polypeptide(L)'
;MKVAQKQVDISLCPHLSEESIEILEAASRPPIRLVSIGNHNKIEVGNETVLFRHEKTFYHQPGLVVRIKDTQPLDYAIQLANEVTNYSVDRVGLELRLNGFALANESQNTEKFCKLIKAAVDSTDLPLILVSAEPAIMNLALEEAAQHRPLIYAATKDNWQDMAQLALNYHCPLVVSEPQGLGQLAELSKLVSQKGVEDIILDPGVLDSSNSVDTLTQLRRLAINKSYRPLGYPIITFPCDGTSSIEE
;
A
#
# COMPACT_ATOMS: atom_id res chain seq x y z
N MET A 1 17.01 11.27 25.85
CA MET A 1 15.67 11.91 25.99
C MET A 1 15.17 12.48 24.66
N LYS A 2 15.76 13.53 24.08
CA LYS A 2 15.25 14.19 22.86
C LYS A 2 15.20 13.28 21.61
N VAL A 3 16.21 12.41 21.41
CA VAL A 3 16.22 11.41 20.32
C VAL A 3 15.12 10.36 20.50
N ALA A 4 14.95 9.82 21.71
CA ALA A 4 13.88 8.87 22.04
C ALA A 4 12.47 9.48 21.90
N GLN A 5 12.36 10.81 22.04
CA GLN A 5 11.12 11.57 21.80
C GLN A 5 10.97 12.04 20.34
N LYS A 6 11.86 11.62 19.43
CA LYS A 6 11.89 11.99 18.00
C LYS A 6 11.98 13.50 17.71
N GLN A 7 12.55 14.28 18.64
CA GLN A 7 12.67 15.74 18.49
C GLN A 7 13.93 16.19 17.75
N VAL A 8 14.93 15.32 17.64
CA VAL A 8 16.25 15.62 17.09
C VAL A 8 16.74 14.40 16.32
N ASP A 9 17.25 14.62 15.12
CA ASP A 9 17.84 13.58 14.29
C ASP A 9 19.18 13.12 14.87
N ILE A 10 19.44 11.81 14.83
CA ILE A 10 20.61 11.21 15.44
C ILE A 10 21.90 11.50 14.67
N SER A 11 21.74 11.81 13.38
CA SER A 11 22.81 12.27 12.47
C SER A 11 23.52 13.54 12.93
N LEU A 12 22.94 14.29 13.89
CA LEU A 12 23.54 15.50 14.45
C LEU A 12 24.63 15.24 15.50
N CYS A 13 24.90 13.99 15.89
CA CYS A 13 25.92 13.65 16.87
C CYS A 13 27.19 13.06 16.20
N PRO A 14 28.30 13.82 16.09
CA PRO A 14 29.52 13.41 15.38
C PRO A 14 30.38 12.35 16.11
N HIS A 15 29.96 11.88 17.28
CA HIS A 15 30.73 10.96 18.13
C HIS A 15 30.16 9.54 18.18
N LEU A 16 29.14 9.24 17.39
CA LEU A 16 28.54 7.90 17.33
C LEU A 16 29.35 7.00 16.40
N SER A 17 29.66 5.78 16.86
CA SER A 17 30.20 4.72 16.00
C SER A 17 29.12 4.25 15.03
N GLU A 18 29.52 3.77 13.85
CA GLU A 18 28.59 3.21 12.84
C GLU A 18 27.67 2.12 13.44
N GLU A 19 28.22 1.23 14.25
CA GLU A 19 27.46 0.18 14.97
C GLU A 19 26.41 0.77 15.94
N SER A 20 26.73 1.88 16.62
CA SER A 20 25.78 2.55 17.50
C SER A 20 24.68 3.28 16.72
N ILE A 21 25.01 3.82 15.54
CA ILE A 21 24.04 4.46 14.63
C ILE A 21 23.05 3.39 14.15
N GLU A 22 23.52 2.23 13.70
CA GLU A 22 22.66 1.14 13.24
C GLU A 22 21.71 0.65 14.33
N ILE A 23 22.22 0.44 15.57
CA ILE A 23 21.39 0.01 16.70
C ILE A 23 20.33 1.06 17.03
N LEU A 24 20.70 2.33 17.04
CA LEU A 24 19.79 3.42 17.42
C LEU A 24 18.79 3.75 16.30
N GLU A 25 19.17 3.66 15.04
CA GLU A 25 18.27 3.73 13.90
C GLU A 25 17.29 2.56 13.92
N ALA A 26 17.77 1.34 14.15
CA ALA A 26 16.93 0.15 14.29
C ALA A 26 15.94 0.28 15.46
N ALA A 27 16.33 0.92 16.57
CA ALA A 27 15.46 1.21 17.71
C ALA A 27 14.49 2.39 17.48
N SER A 28 14.87 3.35 16.63
CA SER A 28 14.09 4.58 16.36
C SER A 28 13.10 4.43 15.21
N ARG A 29 13.32 3.43 14.32
CA ARG A 29 12.43 3.11 13.20
C ARG A 29 11.01 2.88 13.70
N PRO A 30 10.02 3.61 13.17
CA PRO A 30 8.61 3.42 13.52
C PRO A 30 8.21 1.94 13.50
N PRO A 31 7.33 1.49 14.41
CA PRO A 31 6.87 0.10 14.43
C PRO A 31 6.21 -0.32 13.11
N ILE A 32 5.54 0.63 12.46
CA ILE A 32 4.91 0.49 11.15
C ILE A 32 5.57 1.48 10.21
N ARG A 33 6.15 0.99 9.11
CA ARG A 33 6.81 1.82 8.09
C ARG A 33 5.82 2.79 7.44
N LEU A 34 6.29 3.99 7.06
CA LEU A 34 5.53 4.91 6.22
C LEU A 34 5.69 4.50 4.76
N VAL A 35 4.58 4.37 4.03
CA VAL A 35 4.58 4.14 2.58
C VAL A 35 3.76 5.23 1.91
N SER A 36 4.33 5.82 0.88
CA SER A 36 3.63 6.73 -0.03
C SER A 36 3.17 5.96 -1.26
N ILE A 37 2.05 6.33 -1.87
CA ILE A 37 1.57 5.86 -3.17
C ILE A 37 1.21 7.09 -4.00
N GLY A 38 1.72 7.21 -5.23
CA GLY A 38 1.61 8.45 -5.99
C GLY A 38 2.74 9.45 -5.68
N ASN A 39 2.74 10.54 -6.44
CA ASN A 39 3.70 11.65 -6.30
C ASN A 39 3.06 12.90 -5.67
N HIS A 40 2.18 13.59 -6.41
CA HIS A 40 1.59 14.86 -5.99
C HIS A 40 0.42 14.66 -5.01
N ASN A 41 -0.67 14.04 -5.46
CA ASN A 41 -1.85 13.74 -4.64
C ASN A 41 -1.68 12.43 -3.87
N LYS A 42 -0.52 12.23 -3.24
CA LYS A 42 -0.11 10.93 -2.68
C LYS A 42 -1.00 10.45 -1.54
N ILE A 43 -1.19 9.13 -1.48
CA ILE A 43 -1.68 8.42 -0.29
C ILE A 43 -0.48 8.09 0.57
N GLU A 44 -0.42 8.63 1.79
CA GLU A 44 0.56 8.24 2.80
C GLU A 44 -0.11 7.39 3.86
N VAL A 45 0.39 6.16 4.06
CA VAL A 45 -0.16 5.19 5.01
C VAL A 45 0.96 4.58 5.86
N GLY A 46 0.66 4.30 7.13
CA GLY A 46 1.63 3.76 8.09
C GLY A 46 2.18 4.80 9.05
N ASN A 47 3.41 4.62 9.55
CA ASN A 47 4.01 5.43 10.63
C ASN A 47 3.12 5.57 11.87
N GLU A 48 2.38 4.51 12.13
CA GLU A 48 1.39 4.47 13.17
C GLU A 48 1.96 3.83 14.45
N THR A 49 1.60 4.37 15.62
CA THR A 49 2.29 4.01 16.88
C THR A 49 1.38 3.56 18.02
N VAL A 50 0.07 3.63 17.86
CA VAL A 50 -0.90 3.28 18.93
C VAL A 50 -1.97 2.33 18.43
N LEU A 51 -2.55 1.57 19.37
CA LEU A 51 -3.73 0.73 19.10
C LEU A 51 -5.02 1.53 19.26
N PHE A 52 -5.07 2.41 20.26
CA PHE A 52 -6.25 3.18 20.56
C PHE A 52 -5.98 4.67 20.40
N ARG A 53 -6.89 5.36 19.70
CA ARG A 53 -6.80 6.81 19.43
C ARG A 53 -6.82 7.73 20.66
N HIS A 54 -7.11 7.19 21.84
CA HIS A 54 -7.08 7.95 23.09
C HIS A 54 -5.71 7.86 23.80
N GLU A 55 -4.86 6.89 23.42
CA GLU A 55 -3.46 6.83 23.88
C GLU A 55 -2.64 7.92 23.18
N LYS A 56 -2.88 8.11 21.88
CA LYS A 56 -2.31 9.14 21.01
C LYS A 56 -3.16 9.27 19.74
N THR A 57 -2.82 10.19 18.86
CA THR A 57 -3.50 10.33 17.57
C THR A 57 -3.13 9.22 16.58
N PHE A 58 -4.08 8.85 15.72
CA PHE A 58 -3.78 8.23 14.43
C PHE A 58 -3.35 9.34 13.47
N TYR A 59 -2.25 9.12 12.76
CA TYR A 59 -1.55 10.15 12.00
C TYR A 59 -1.98 10.18 10.53
N HIS A 60 -2.19 9.01 9.93
CA HIS A 60 -2.47 8.90 8.50
C HIS A 60 -3.87 8.33 8.28
N GLN A 61 -4.71 9.08 7.56
CA GLN A 61 -6.03 8.62 7.17
C GLN A 61 -5.91 7.46 6.17
N PRO A 62 -6.76 6.42 6.25
CA PRO A 62 -6.79 5.37 5.24
C PRO A 62 -7.11 5.93 3.85
N GLY A 63 -6.37 5.48 2.82
CA GLY A 63 -6.71 5.79 1.43
C GLY A 63 -7.93 5.01 0.97
N LEU A 64 -8.94 5.71 0.46
CA LEU A 64 -10.12 5.15 -0.17
C LEU A 64 -9.97 5.20 -1.68
N VAL A 65 -9.93 4.04 -2.33
CA VAL A 65 -9.73 3.93 -3.78
C VAL A 65 -10.89 3.20 -4.44
N VAL A 66 -11.20 3.56 -5.69
CA VAL A 66 -12.27 2.96 -6.47
C VAL A 66 -11.69 1.91 -7.42
N ARG A 67 -12.26 0.71 -7.43
CA ARG A 67 -11.83 -0.36 -8.33
C ARG A 67 -12.47 -0.21 -9.72
N ILE A 68 -11.65 -0.29 -10.76
CA ILE A 68 -12.06 -0.31 -12.16
C ILE A 68 -11.46 -1.54 -12.82
N LYS A 69 -12.29 -2.32 -13.52
CA LYS A 69 -11.90 -3.58 -14.16
C LYS A 69 -11.65 -3.35 -15.64
N ASP A 70 -10.64 -3.99 -16.21
CA ASP A 70 -10.34 -3.94 -17.65
C ASP A 70 -11.38 -4.67 -18.55
N THR A 71 -12.32 -5.37 -17.92
CA THR A 71 -13.51 -5.95 -18.55
C THR A 71 -14.64 -4.95 -18.74
N GLN A 72 -14.61 -3.80 -18.05
CA GLN A 72 -15.58 -2.74 -18.21
C GLN A 72 -15.29 -1.90 -19.47
N PRO A 73 -16.32 -1.27 -20.09
CA PRO A 73 -16.10 -0.36 -21.21
C PRO A 73 -15.17 0.80 -20.86
N LEU A 74 -14.28 1.18 -21.78
CA LEU A 74 -13.31 2.26 -21.53
C LEU A 74 -13.99 3.61 -21.28
N ASP A 75 -15.07 3.90 -22.01
CA ASP A 75 -15.85 5.14 -21.82
C ASP A 75 -16.44 5.22 -20.40
N TYR A 76 -16.86 4.08 -19.84
CA TYR A 76 -17.32 4.01 -18.46
C TYR A 76 -16.17 4.28 -17.47
N ALA A 77 -14.99 3.71 -17.70
CA ALA A 77 -13.81 3.95 -16.86
C ALA A 77 -13.43 5.44 -16.85
N ILE A 78 -13.45 6.12 -18.00
CA ILE A 78 -13.14 7.55 -18.12
C ILE A 78 -14.20 8.40 -17.41
N GLN A 79 -15.49 8.08 -17.57
CA GLN A 79 -16.56 8.79 -16.87
C GLN A 79 -16.44 8.64 -15.35
N LEU A 80 -16.22 7.42 -14.87
CA LEU A 80 -16.04 7.14 -13.45
C LEU A 80 -14.78 7.82 -12.89
N ALA A 81 -13.68 7.84 -13.65
CA ALA A 81 -12.46 8.54 -13.26
C ALA A 81 -12.69 10.04 -13.08
N ASN A 82 -13.46 10.66 -13.98
CA ASN A 82 -13.85 12.06 -13.87
C ASN A 82 -14.78 12.33 -12.67
N GLU A 83 -15.78 11.48 -12.42
CA GLU A 83 -16.65 11.62 -11.25
C GLU A 83 -15.86 11.55 -9.95
N VAL A 84 -15.02 10.52 -9.80
CA VAL A 84 -14.22 10.30 -8.58
C VAL A 84 -13.19 11.41 -8.37
N THR A 85 -12.54 11.89 -9.43
CA THR A 85 -11.55 12.98 -9.33
C THR A 85 -12.20 14.30 -8.88
N ASN A 86 -13.44 14.55 -9.30
CA ASN A 86 -14.18 15.77 -8.94
C ASN A 86 -15.06 15.60 -7.70
N TYR A 87 -15.14 14.40 -7.13
CA TYR A 87 -15.97 14.13 -5.96
C TYR A 87 -15.37 14.78 -4.71
N SER A 88 -16.18 15.58 -4.03
CA SER A 88 -15.81 16.22 -2.77
C SER A 88 -17.06 16.47 -1.92
N VAL A 89 -16.93 16.26 -0.60
CA VAL A 89 -17.96 16.54 0.39
C VAL A 89 -17.36 17.37 1.53
N ASP A 90 -17.93 18.55 1.79
CA ASP A 90 -17.60 19.30 3.00
C ASP A 90 -18.31 18.69 4.21
N ARG A 91 -17.53 18.38 5.25
CA ARG A 91 -18.05 17.96 6.54
C ARG A 91 -17.40 18.76 7.65
N VAL A 92 -18.10 19.80 8.11
CA VAL A 92 -17.63 20.66 9.22
C VAL A 92 -16.30 21.35 8.85
N GLY A 93 -16.19 21.85 7.60
CA GLY A 93 -14.98 22.50 7.10
C GLY A 93 -13.85 21.54 6.73
N LEU A 94 -14.09 20.23 6.78
CA LEU A 94 -13.18 19.21 6.24
C LEU A 94 -13.65 18.80 4.86
N GLU A 95 -12.79 18.99 3.88
CA GLU A 95 -13.03 18.51 2.52
C GLU A 95 -12.69 17.01 2.43
N LEU A 96 -13.71 16.17 2.25
CA LEU A 96 -13.57 14.72 2.11
C LEU A 96 -13.56 14.35 0.63
N ARG A 97 -12.55 13.60 0.20
CA ARG A 97 -12.36 13.15 -1.18
C ARG A 97 -12.00 11.67 -1.23
N LEU A 98 -12.21 11.06 -2.40
CA LEU A 98 -11.61 9.77 -2.72
C LEU A 98 -10.15 9.97 -3.13
N ASN A 99 -9.33 8.94 -2.92
CA ASN A 99 -7.88 9.07 -3.00
C ASN A 99 -7.25 8.47 -4.26
N GLY A 100 -7.99 7.70 -5.06
CA GLY A 100 -7.42 7.10 -6.26
C GLY A 100 -8.16 5.90 -6.80
N PHE A 101 -7.47 5.11 -7.62
CA PHE A 101 -8.06 4.01 -8.37
C PHE A 101 -7.25 2.73 -8.24
N ALA A 102 -7.96 1.59 -8.16
CA ALA A 102 -7.38 0.27 -8.32
C ALA A 102 -7.78 -0.30 -9.69
N LEU A 103 -6.82 -0.39 -10.60
CA LEU A 103 -7.03 -0.88 -11.96
C LEU A 103 -6.78 -2.39 -11.97
N ALA A 104 -7.82 -3.18 -12.21
CA ALA A 104 -7.79 -4.63 -12.14
C ALA A 104 -7.75 -5.29 -13.52
N ASN A 105 -6.72 -6.10 -13.73
CA ASN A 105 -6.57 -6.98 -14.90
C ASN A 105 -7.39 -8.26 -14.69
N GLU A 106 -8.72 -8.17 -14.82
CA GLU A 106 -9.60 -9.34 -14.74
C GLU A 106 -9.66 -10.11 -16.06
N SER A 107 -9.40 -9.44 -17.19
CA SER A 107 -9.45 -10.06 -18.51
C SER A 107 -8.22 -10.92 -18.83
N GLN A 108 -7.14 -10.79 -18.06
CA GLN A 108 -5.82 -11.39 -18.30
C GLN A 108 -5.23 -11.01 -19.67
N ASN A 109 -5.71 -9.90 -20.25
CA ASN A 109 -5.28 -9.44 -21.56
C ASN A 109 -4.42 -8.17 -21.42
N THR A 110 -3.15 -8.30 -21.77
CA THR A 110 -2.16 -7.21 -21.72
C THR A 110 -2.63 -5.95 -22.44
N GLU A 111 -3.19 -6.07 -23.65
CA GLU A 111 -3.59 -4.90 -24.43
C GLU A 111 -4.76 -4.15 -23.79
N LYS A 112 -5.75 -4.86 -23.27
CA LYS A 112 -6.89 -4.24 -22.58
C LYS A 112 -6.43 -3.53 -21.30
N PHE A 113 -5.58 -4.18 -20.53
CA PHE A 113 -5.08 -3.62 -19.29
C PHE A 113 -4.22 -2.37 -19.52
N CYS A 114 -3.29 -2.41 -20.47
CA CYS A 114 -2.49 -1.23 -20.82
C CYS A 114 -3.35 -0.07 -21.37
N LYS A 115 -4.42 -0.36 -22.13
CA LYS A 115 -5.38 0.68 -22.56
C LYS A 115 -6.11 1.33 -21.40
N LEU A 116 -6.55 0.54 -20.42
CA LEU A 116 -7.18 1.05 -19.21
C LEU A 116 -6.21 1.94 -18.42
N ILE A 117 -4.95 1.50 -18.26
CA ILE A 117 -3.92 2.27 -17.55
C ILE A 117 -3.66 3.61 -18.24
N LYS A 118 -3.47 3.62 -19.57
CA LYS A 118 -3.28 4.86 -20.34
C LYS A 118 -4.44 5.83 -20.13
N ALA A 119 -5.67 5.35 -20.26
CA ALA A 119 -6.84 6.17 -20.04
C ALA A 119 -6.92 6.73 -18.61
N ALA A 120 -6.53 5.96 -17.59
CA ALA A 120 -6.50 6.42 -16.21
C ALA A 120 -5.40 7.48 -15.99
N VAL A 121 -4.19 7.22 -16.47
CA VAL A 121 -3.05 8.15 -16.38
C VAL A 121 -3.35 9.49 -17.07
N ASP A 122 -3.99 9.45 -18.24
CA ASP A 122 -4.33 10.67 -19.00
C ASP A 122 -5.50 11.45 -18.39
N SER A 123 -6.32 10.83 -17.53
CA SER A 123 -7.55 11.44 -16.99
C SER A 123 -7.43 11.95 -15.56
N THR A 124 -6.43 11.51 -14.79
CA THR A 124 -6.33 11.87 -13.37
C THR A 124 -4.89 11.89 -12.85
N ASP A 125 -4.62 12.78 -11.90
CA ASP A 125 -3.37 12.82 -11.12
C ASP A 125 -3.48 12.04 -9.79
N LEU A 126 -4.62 11.36 -9.55
CA LEU A 126 -4.82 10.58 -8.34
C LEU A 126 -3.99 9.28 -8.37
N PRO A 127 -3.49 8.82 -7.20
CA PRO A 127 -2.79 7.56 -7.03
C PRO A 127 -3.47 6.36 -7.70
N LEU A 128 -2.64 5.52 -8.32
CA LEU A 128 -3.06 4.29 -8.98
C LEU A 128 -2.51 3.06 -8.25
N ILE A 129 -3.34 2.02 -8.15
CA ILE A 129 -2.96 0.67 -7.75
C ILE A 129 -3.14 -0.22 -8.97
N LEU A 130 -2.07 -0.88 -9.41
CA LEU A 130 -2.09 -1.81 -10.54
C LEU A 130 -2.28 -3.22 -10.01
N VAL A 131 -3.41 -3.84 -10.32
CA VAL A 131 -3.79 -5.18 -9.84
C VAL A 131 -3.64 -6.18 -10.97
N SER A 132 -2.54 -6.94 -10.95
CA SER A 132 -2.30 -8.05 -11.88
C SER A 132 -1.40 -9.11 -11.26
N ALA A 133 -1.75 -10.38 -11.46
CA ALA A 133 -0.98 -11.52 -10.96
C ALA A 133 0.24 -11.88 -11.83
N GLU A 134 0.27 -11.43 -13.09
CA GLU A 134 1.26 -11.81 -14.09
C GLU A 134 2.40 -10.77 -14.18
N PRO A 135 3.65 -11.11 -13.80
CA PRO A 135 4.76 -10.16 -13.81
C PRO A 135 5.05 -9.56 -15.20
N ALA A 136 4.85 -10.32 -16.27
CA ALA A 136 5.04 -9.85 -17.64
C ALA A 136 4.04 -8.73 -18.00
N ILE A 137 2.78 -8.85 -17.58
CA ILE A 137 1.77 -7.82 -17.79
C ILE A 137 2.05 -6.61 -16.89
N MET A 138 2.45 -6.87 -15.64
CA MET A 138 2.82 -5.82 -14.70
C MET A 138 4.00 -4.97 -15.21
N ASN A 139 5.01 -5.59 -15.85
CA ASN A 139 6.13 -4.83 -16.42
C ASN A 139 5.66 -3.85 -17.50
N LEU A 140 4.84 -4.30 -18.45
CA LEU A 140 4.32 -3.45 -19.52
C LEU A 140 3.38 -2.35 -18.99
N ALA A 141 2.63 -2.66 -17.93
CA ALA A 141 1.82 -1.67 -17.21
C ALA A 141 2.68 -0.58 -16.54
N LEU A 142 3.80 -0.97 -15.94
CA LEU A 142 4.73 -0.06 -15.27
C LEU A 142 5.51 0.82 -16.25
N GLU A 143 5.83 0.34 -17.46
CA GLU A 143 6.45 1.17 -18.50
C GLU A 143 5.64 2.46 -18.78
N GLU A 144 4.32 2.39 -18.65
CA GLU A 144 3.40 3.51 -18.89
C GLU A 144 3.08 4.31 -17.62
N ALA A 145 2.97 3.64 -16.46
CA ALA A 145 2.49 4.27 -15.23
C ALA A 145 3.58 4.60 -14.18
N ALA A 146 4.80 4.06 -14.31
CA ALA A 146 5.83 4.17 -13.26
C ALA A 146 6.19 5.61 -12.89
N GLN A 147 6.09 6.55 -13.84
CA GLN A 147 6.31 7.96 -13.55
C GLN A 147 5.38 8.52 -12.46
N HIS A 148 4.19 7.92 -12.26
CA HIS A 148 3.23 8.29 -11.22
C HIS A 148 3.43 7.51 -9.91
N ARG A 149 4.45 6.65 -9.83
CA ARG A 149 4.77 5.80 -8.68
C ARG A 149 3.56 5.03 -8.11
N PRO A 150 2.90 4.19 -8.94
CA PRO A 150 1.74 3.41 -8.55
C PRO A 150 2.08 2.31 -7.53
N LEU A 151 1.06 1.80 -6.83
CA LEU A 151 1.20 0.60 -6.01
C LEU A 151 1.08 -0.66 -6.87
N ILE A 152 2.07 -1.54 -6.78
CA ILE A 152 2.08 -2.83 -7.46
C ILE A 152 1.34 -3.84 -6.59
N TYR A 153 0.26 -4.43 -7.11
CA TYR A 153 -0.49 -5.50 -6.47
C TYR A 153 -0.49 -6.75 -7.37
N ALA A 154 0.06 -7.89 -6.95
CA ALA A 154 0.79 -8.15 -5.69
C ALA A 154 1.86 -9.25 -5.86
N ALA A 155 2.83 -9.26 -4.96
CA ALA A 155 3.76 -10.36 -4.77
C ALA A 155 3.12 -11.47 -3.92
N THR A 156 3.05 -12.67 -4.49
CA THR A 156 2.59 -13.91 -3.86
C THR A 156 3.78 -14.88 -3.71
N LYS A 157 3.56 -16.00 -3.03
CA LYS A 157 4.58 -17.05 -2.87
C LYS A 157 5.20 -17.51 -4.20
N ASP A 158 4.42 -17.49 -5.28
CA ASP A 158 4.81 -18.05 -6.57
C ASP A 158 5.55 -17.04 -7.48
N ASN A 159 5.34 -15.73 -7.29
CA ASN A 159 5.85 -14.70 -8.20
C ASN A 159 6.69 -13.59 -7.49
N TRP A 160 6.93 -13.70 -6.19
CA TRP A 160 7.52 -12.61 -5.40
C TRP A 160 8.88 -12.14 -5.91
N GLN A 161 9.72 -13.04 -6.45
CA GLN A 161 11.03 -12.63 -6.96
C GLN A 161 10.87 -11.64 -8.11
N ASP A 162 10.02 -11.93 -9.08
CA ASP A 162 9.85 -11.09 -10.26
C ASP A 162 9.14 -9.79 -9.89
N MET A 163 8.09 -9.87 -9.07
CA MET A 163 7.35 -8.69 -8.59
C MET A 163 8.22 -7.76 -7.75
N ALA A 164 9.08 -8.30 -6.88
CA ALA A 164 10.05 -7.51 -6.13
C ALA A 164 11.11 -6.87 -7.03
N GLN A 165 11.53 -7.56 -8.10
CA GLN A 165 12.45 -6.96 -9.08
C GLN A 165 11.81 -5.78 -9.80
N LEU A 166 10.54 -5.91 -10.21
CA LEU A 166 9.80 -4.82 -10.85
C LEU A 166 9.65 -3.62 -9.91
N ALA A 167 9.29 -3.86 -8.64
CA ALA A 167 9.20 -2.81 -7.63
C ALA A 167 10.52 -2.04 -7.46
N LEU A 168 11.66 -2.74 -7.46
CA LEU A 168 12.99 -2.12 -7.40
C LEU A 168 13.32 -1.33 -8.66
N ASN A 169 13.08 -1.92 -9.84
CA ASN A 169 13.42 -1.31 -11.13
C ASN A 169 12.66 0.00 -11.36
N TYR A 170 11.38 0.05 -10.96
CA TYR A 170 10.50 1.20 -11.16
C TYR A 170 10.31 2.06 -9.90
N HIS A 171 11.01 1.76 -8.80
CA HIS A 171 10.91 2.48 -7.52
C HIS A 171 9.48 2.64 -6.99
N CYS A 172 8.65 1.61 -7.18
CA CYS A 172 7.24 1.60 -6.81
C CYS A 172 7.01 0.77 -5.55
N PRO A 173 6.06 1.16 -4.67
CA PRO A 173 5.67 0.34 -3.54
C PRO A 173 5.04 -0.98 -4.00
N LEU A 174 5.16 -2.02 -3.18
CA LEU A 174 4.73 -3.38 -3.50
C LEU A 174 3.84 -3.96 -2.41
N VAL A 175 2.71 -4.53 -2.82
CA VAL A 175 1.89 -5.35 -1.93
C VAL A 175 2.43 -6.76 -1.86
N VAL A 176 2.53 -7.29 -0.64
CA VAL A 176 2.77 -8.71 -0.35
C VAL A 176 1.45 -9.34 0.09
N SER A 177 0.95 -10.28 -0.71
CA SER A 177 -0.34 -10.94 -0.49
C SER A 177 -0.12 -12.41 -0.12
N GLU A 178 -0.62 -12.80 1.04
CA GLU A 178 -0.53 -14.18 1.54
C GLU A 178 -1.75 -14.53 2.41
N PRO A 179 -2.75 -15.25 1.85
CA PRO A 179 -3.98 -15.60 2.54
C PRO A 179 -3.86 -16.77 3.52
N GLN A 180 -2.75 -17.53 3.52
CA GLN A 180 -2.62 -18.74 4.33
C GLN A 180 -2.35 -18.48 5.82
N GLY A 181 -2.02 -17.24 6.18
CA GLY A 181 -1.88 -16.81 7.57
C GLY A 181 -0.72 -15.87 7.84
N LEU A 182 -0.69 -15.33 9.07
CA LEU A 182 0.28 -14.31 9.49
C LEU A 182 1.74 -14.81 9.47
N GLY A 183 1.97 -16.10 9.69
CA GLY A 183 3.31 -16.70 9.65
C GLY A 183 3.87 -16.70 8.23
N GLN A 184 3.09 -17.18 7.26
CA GLN A 184 3.45 -17.20 5.85
C GLN A 184 3.62 -15.77 5.30
N LEU A 185 2.73 -14.86 5.68
CA LEU A 185 2.85 -13.44 5.33
C LEU A 185 4.14 -12.80 5.88
N ALA A 186 4.53 -13.15 7.10
CA ALA A 186 5.79 -12.70 7.70
C ALA A 186 7.02 -13.28 6.99
N GLU A 187 6.97 -14.53 6.56
CA GLU A 187 8.04 -15.16 5.78
C GLU A 187 8.19 -14.47 4.41
N LEU A 188 7.08 -14.27 3.70
CA LEU A 188 7.09 -13.67 2.37
C LEU A 188 7.53 -12.20 2.40
N SER A 189 7.02 -11.40 3.33
CA SER A 189 7.44 -10.01 3.53
C SER A 189 8.92 -9.90 3.87
N LYS A 190 9.47 -10.84 4.65
CA LYS A 190 10.90 -10.91 4.95
C LYS A 190 11.72 -11.20 3.68
N LEU A 191 11.29 -12.13 2.83
CA LEU A 191 11.97 -12.44 1.56
C LEU A 191 12.00 -11.21 0.63
N VAL A 192 10.86 -10.54 0.48
CA VAL A 192 10.72 -9.33 -0.33
C VAL A 192 11.60 -8.18 0.21
N SER A 193 11.63 -7.99 1.53
CA SER A 193 12.49 -7.00 2.18
C SER A 193 13.98 -7.33 2.04
N GLN A 194 14.37 -8.60 2.15
CA GLN A 194 15.75 -9.05 1.97
C GLN A 194 16.25 -8.85 0.53
N LYS A 195 15.34 -8.87 -0.45
CA LYS A 195 15.66 -8.52 -1.84
C LYS A 195 15.90 -7.00 -2.03
N GLY A 196 15.55 -6.18 -1.05
CA GLY A 196 15.80 -4.73 -1.03
C GLY A 196 14.55 -3.88 -1.20
N VAL A 197 13.36 -4.48 -1.34
CA VAL A 197 12.11 -3.71 -1.42
C VAL A 197 11.78 -3.18 -0.03
N GLU A 198 11.81 -1.87 0.09
CA GLU A 198 11.58 -1.21 1.36
C GLU A 198 10.11 -0.82 1.58
N ASP A 199 9.44 -0.34 0.53
CA ASP A 199 8.06 0.16 0.59
C ASP A 199 7.06 -0.97 0.36
N ILE A 200 6.83 -1.75 1.41
CA ILE A 200 5.92 -2.90 1.42
C ILE A 200 4.57 -2.51 2.04
N ILE A 201 3.49 -3.01 1.46
CA ILE A 201 2.14 -3.03 2.05
C ILE A 201 1.70 -4.50 2.18
N LEU A 202 1.00 -4.84 3.25
CA LEU A 202 0.57 -6.21 3.53
C LEU A 202 -0.88 -6.41 3.11
N ASP A 203 -1.15 -7.54 2.48
CA ASP A 203 -2.48 -8.06 2.24
C ASP A 203 -2.60 -9.45 2.89
N PRO A 204 -3.36 -9.59 4.00
CA PRO A 204 -3.58 -10.88 4.64
C PRO A 204 -4.63 -11.74 3.92
N GLY A 205 -5.23 -11.26 2.82
CA GLY A 205 -6.18 -12.03 2.00
C GLY A 205 -7.49 -12.38 2.72
N VAL A 206 -7.89 -11.60 3.73
CA VAL A 206 -9.12 -11.84 4.49
C VAL A 206 -10.29 -11.11 3.83
N LEU A 207 -11.33 -11.86 3.48
CA LEU A 207 -12.49 -11.35 2.76
C LEU A 207 -13.69 -11.05 3.67
N ASP A 208 -13.85 -11.79 4.77
CA ASP A 208 -15.02 -11.65 5.64
C ASP A 208 -14.80 -10.61 6.75
N SER A 209 -15.87 -9.91 7.12
CA SER A 209 -15.82 -8.80 8.08
C SER A 209 -15.40 -9.23 9.49
N SER A 210 -15.80 -10.43 9.93
CA SER A 210 -15.50 -10.94 11.27
C SER A 210 -14.02 -11.26 11.44
N ASN A 211 -13.45 -12.09 10.55
CA ASN A 211 -12.05 -12.48 10.60
C ASN A 211 -11.12 -11.32 10.25
N SER A 212 -11.59 -10.36 9.45
CA SER A 212 -10.83 -9.15 9.13
C SER A 212 -10.47 -8.37 10.41
N VAL A 213 -11.43 -8.16 11.32
CA VAL A 213 -11.17 -7.40 12.55
C VAL A 213 -10.10 -8.08 13.41
N ASP A 214 -10.18 -9.40 13.62
CA ASP A 214 -9.15 -10.12 14.38
C ASP A 214 -7.79 -10.04 13.68
N THR A 215 -7.73 -10.36 12.38
CA THR A 215 -6.47 -10.40 11.63
C THR A 215 -5.77 -9.05 11.58
N LEU A 216 -6.51 -7.97 11.28
CA LEU A 216 -5.97 -6.60 11.27
C LEU A 216 -5.52 -6.16 12.67
N THR A 217 -6.24 -6.56 13.71
CA THR A 217 -5.85 -6.29 15.11
C THR A 217 -4.56 -7.02 15.48
N GLN A 218 -4.40 -8.28 15.08
CA GLN A 218 -3.17 -9.03 15.34
C GLN A 218 -1.98 -8.43 14.61
N LEU A 219 -2.11 -8.09 13.33
CA LEU A 219 -1.06 -7.39 12.57
C LEU A 219 -0.62 -6.11 13.28
N ARG A 220 -1.59 -5.27 13.68
CA ARG A 220 -1.33 -4.03 14.40
C ARG A 220 -0.64 -4.26 15.75
N ARG A 221 -1.08 -5.26 16.52
CA ARG A 221 -0.48 -5.62 17.83
C ARG A 221 0.93 -6.16 17.67
N LEU A 222 1.18 -7.01 16.68
CA LEU A 222 2.50 -7.58 16.40
C LEU A 222 3.49 -6.48 16.00
N ALA A 223 3.05 -5.55 15.14
CA ALA A 223 3.86 -4.41 14.75
C ALA A 223 4.16 -3.49 15.96
N ILE A 224 3.14 -3.04 16.71
CA ILE A 224 3.32 -2.02 17.75
C ILE A 224 3.87 -2.60 19.06
N ASN A 225 3.23 -3.63 19.61
CA ASN A 225 3.54 -4.12 20.96
C ASN A 225 4.77 -5.06 20.97
N LYS A 226 5.01 -5.76 19.85
CA LYS A 226 6.13 -6.71 19.73
C LYS A 226 7.24 -6.20 18.82
N SER A 227 7.08 -5.05 18.16
CA SER A 227 8.05 -4.53 17.18
C SER A 227 8.43 -5.59 16.14
N TYR A 228 7.49 -6.45 15.76
CA TYR A 228 7.74 -7.56 14.86
C TYR A 228 7.88 -7.07 13.42
N ARG A 229 9.13 -6.77 13.04
CA ARG A 229 9.50 -6.10 11.79
C ARG A 229 8.92 -6.71 10.50
N PRO A 230 8.83 -8.04 10.32
CA PRO A 230 8.24 -8.60 9.10
C PRO A 230 6.79 -8.17 8.85
N LEU A 231 6.03 -7.89 9.93
CA LEU A 231 4.65 -7.41 9.83
C LEU A 231 4.52 -5.91 10.15
N GLY A 232 5.63 -5.18 10.15
CA GLY A 232 5.72 -3.76 10.49
C GLY A 232 5.41 -2.82 9.33
N TYR A 233 4.36 -3.10 8.57
CA TYR A 233 4.02 -2.39 7.33
C TYR A 233 2.53 -2.00 7.31
N PRO A 234 2.12 -1.02 6.48
CA PRO A 234 0.71 -0.70 6.26
C PRO A 234 -0.05 -1.89 5.68
N ILE A 235 -1.38 -1.86 5.78
CA ILE A 235 -2.24 -2.96 5.36
C ILE A 235 -3.23 -2.46 4.31
N ILE A 236 -3.49 -3.25 3.28
CA ILE A 236 -4.56 -3.04 2.28
C ILE A 236 -5.67 -4.06 2.50
N THR A 237 -6.92 -3.67 2.19
CA THR A 237 -8.09 -4.55 2.25
C THR A 237 -8.98 -4.33 1.02
N PHE A 238 -9.74 -5.35 0.65
CA PHE A 238 -10.69 -5.31 -0.49
C PHE A 238 -12.11 -5.64 -0.02
N PRO A 239 -12.83 -4.70 0.62
CA PRO A 239 -14.20 -4.94 1.08
C PRO A 239 -15.13 -5.42 -0.05
N CYS A 240 -14.91 -4.93 -1.27
CA CYS A 240 -15.68 -5.28 -2.46
C CYS A 240 -15.57 -6.75 -2.92
N ASP A 241 -14.65 -7.54 -2.36
CA ASP A 241 -14.54 -8.98 -2.65
C ASP A 241 -15.26 -9.85 -1.62
N GLY A 242 -15.65 -9.28 -0.48
CA GLY A 242 -16.41 -9.96 0.58
C GLY A 242 -17.93 -9.76 0.50
N THR A 243 -18.40 -8.80 -0.31
CA THR A 243 -19.82 -8.44 -0.43
C THR A 243 -20.46 -9.11 -1.64
N SER A 244 -21.61 -9.76 -1.47
CA SER A 244 -22.35 -10.37 -2.58
C SER A 244 -23.34 -9.39 -3.23
N SER A 245 -23.64 -8.27 -2.57
CA SER A 245 -24.52 -7.20 -3.06
C SER A 245 -24.07 -5.81 -2.56
N ILE A 246 -24.65 -4.75 -3.12
CA ILE A 246 -24.38 -3.35 -2.73
C ILE A 246 -25.02 -3.01 -1.36
N GLU A 247 -26.01 -3.80 -0.92
CA GLU A 247 -26.80 -3.55 0.29
C GLU A 247 -26.21 -4.23 1.55
N GLU A 248 -25.22 -5.13 1.37
CA GLU A 248 -24.48 -5.82 2.43
C GLU A 248 -23.23 -5.04 2.87
#